data_AF-A0A348WB03-F1
#
_entry.id   AF-A0A348WB03-F1
#
_cell.length_a   1.000
_cell.length_b   1.000
_cell.length_c   1.000
_cell.angle_alpha   90.00
_cell.angle_beta   90.00
_cell.angle_gamma   90.00
#
_symmetry.space_group_name_H-M   'P 1'
#
loop_
_entity.id
_entity.type
_entity.pdbx_description
1 polymer ?
#
loop_
_entity_poly.entity_id
_entity_poly.type
_entity_poly.pdbx_seq_one_letter_code
_entity_poly.pdbx_strand_id
1 'polypeptide(L)' 'MAEEGACVVLLHGLARTENSMLVLQEALEAQGYAVIAPRYRSTSAEIDKLARQTLPG' A
#
# COMPACT_ATOMS: atom_id res chain seq x y z
N MET A 1 -16.08 1.22 -12.55
CA MET A 1 -16.08 0.26 -11.43
C MET A 1 -14.98 -0.76 -11.67
N ALA A 2 -14.33 -1.20 -10.60
CA ALA A 2 -13.34 -2.28 -10.66
C ALA A 2 -13.99 -3.63 -10.99
N GLU A 3 -13.24 -4.50 -11.67
CA GLU A 3 -13.61 -5.88 -11.97
C GLU A 3 -13.68 -6.73 -10.68
N GLU A 4 -14.48 -7.80 -10.71
CA GLU A 4 -14.61 -8.71 -9.57
C GLU A 4 -13.24 -9.32 -9.20
N GLY A 5 -12.81 -9.13 -7.94
CA GLY A 5 -11.51 -9.60 -7.46
C GLY A 5 -10.32 -8.65 -7.71
N ALA A 6 -10.54 -7.47 -8.28
CA ALA A 6 -9.47 -6.49 -8.47
C ALA A 6 -8.96 -5.93 -7.12
N CYS A 7 -7.67 -6.14 -6.84
CA CYS A 7 -7.01 -5.69 -5.62
C CYS A 7 -5.82 -4.76 -5.93
N VAL A 8 -5.68 -3.68 -5.15
CA VAL A 8 -4.57 -2.74 -5.24
C VAL A 8 -3.80 -2.76 -3.92
N VAL A 9 -2.49 -3.00 -4.00
CA VAL A 9 -1.57 -2.87 -2.85
C VAL A 9 -0.87 -1.52 -2.93
N LEU A 10 -1.11 -0.65 -1.94
CA LEU A 10 -0.51 0.67 -1.84
C LEU A 10 0.71 0.63 -0.92
N LEU A 11 1.90 0.75 -1.49
CA LEU A 11 3.14 0.92 -0.75
C LEU A 11 3.51 2.39 -0.67
N HIS A 12 3.55 2.95 0.55
CA HIS A 12 4.08 4.30 0.75
C HIS A 12 5.60 4.36 0.50
N GLY A 13 6.15 5.56 0.33
CA GLY A 13 7.59 5.75 0.14
C GLY A 13 8.43 5.56 1.42
N LEU A 14 9.76 5.60 1.26
CA LEU A 14 10.72 5.60 2.36
C LEU A 14 10.54 6.84 3.25
N ALA A 15 10.78 6.69 4.55
CA ALA A 15 10.54 7.73 5.55
C ALA A 15 9.12 8.33 5.53
N ARG A 16 8.12 7.53 5.16
CA ARG A 16 6.69 7.88 5.16
C ARG A 16 5.87 6.83 5.91
N THR A 17 4.61 7.12 6.14
CA THR A 17 3.62 6.16 6.67
C THR A 17 2.52 5.95 5.63
N GLU A 18 1.65 4.97 5.85
CA GLU A 18 0.52 4.68 4.97
C GLU A 18 -0.44 5.87 4.83
N ASN A 19 -0.48 6.77 5.83
CA ASN A 19 -1.25 8.02 5.76
C ASN A 19 -0.88 8.89 4.55
N SER A 20 0.33 8.76 4.00
CA SER A 20 0.75 9.48 2.78
C SER A 20 -0.07 9.07 1.54
N MET A 21 -0.82 7.98 1.62
CA MET A 21 -1.64 7.43 0.53
C MET A 21 -3.14 7.43 0.85
N LEU A 22 -3.57 8.01 1.98
CA LEU A 22 -4.96 7.91 2.47
C LEU A 22 -5.99 8.36 1.43
N VAL A 23 -5.79 9.52 0.80
CA VAL A 23 -6.72 10.05 -0.21
C VAL A 23 -6.81 9.13 -1.44
N LEU A 24 -5.70 8.52 -1.84
CA LEU A 24 -5.67 7.58 -2.97
C LEU A 24 -6.38 6.27 -2.61
N GLN A 25 -6.19 5.78 -1.39
CA GLN A 25 -6.90 4.61 -0.88
C GLN A 25 -8.42 4.83 -0.95
N GLU A 26 -8.93 5.92 -0.36
CA GLU A 26 -10.36 6.22 -0.35
C GLU A 26 -10.93 6.35 -1.77
N ALA A 27 -10.18 6.98 -2.68
CA ALA A 27 -10.60 7.12 -4.07
C ALA A 27 -10.69 5.77 -4.80
N LEU A 28 -9.77 4.84 -4.54
CA LEU A 28 -9.79 3.50 -5.14
C LEU A 28 -10.89 2.63 -4.54
N GLU A 29 -11.10 2.68 -3.23
CA GLU A 29 -12.20 2.00 -2.56
C GLU A 29 -13.56 2.48 -3.10
N ALA A 30 -13.72 3.79 -3.30
CA ALA A 30 -14.92 4.37 -3.91
C ALA A 30 -15.16 3.91 -5.36
N GLN A 31 -14.10 3.47 -6.06
CA GLN A 31 -14.19 2.91 -7.42
C GLN A 31 -14.44 1.40 -7.44
N GLY A 32 -14.52 0.76 -6.27
CA GLY A 32 -14.84 -0.66 -6.10
C GLY A 32 -13.64 -1.60 -5.98
N TYR A 33 -12.42 -1.07 -5.82
CA TYR A 33 -11.23 -1.89 -5.60
C TYR A 33 -11.14 -2.39 -4.15
N ALA A 34 -10.63 -3.61 -3.95
CA ALA A 34 -10.11 -4.02 -2.65
C ALA A 34 -8.71 -3.40 -2.46
N VAL A 35 -8.50 -2.59 -1.42
CA VAL A 35 -7.23 -1.89 -1.22
C VAL A 35 -6.52 -2.38 0.04
N ILE A 36 -5.23 -2.68 -0.08
CA ILE A 36 -4.36 -3.06 1.04
C ILE A 36 -3.23 -2.02 1.14
N ALA A 37 -3.15 -1.30 2.24
CA ALA A 37 -2.08 -0.34 2.53
C ALA A 37 -1.23 -0.82 3.73
N PRO A 38 -0.31 -1.78 3.53
CA PRO A 38 0.44 -2.36 4.64
C PRO A 38 1.39 -1.34 5.27
N ARG A 39 1.41 -1.29 6.61
CA ARG A 39 2.45 -0.56 7.35
C ARG A 39 3.77 -1.28 7.24
N TYR A 40 4.85 -0.56 6.92
CA TYR A 40 6.22 -1.08 7.00
C TYR A 40 7.17 -0.07 7.66
N ARG A 41 8.29 -0.56 8.23
CA ARG A 41 9.27 0.26 8.98
C ARG A 41 10.16 1.12 8.08
N SER A 42 9.55 1.96 7.25
CA SER A 42 10.22 2.82 6.26
C SER A 42 11.15 3.89 6.85
N THR A 43 11.05 4.15 8.16
CA THR A 43 11.81 5.18 8.88
C THR A 43 13.03 4.64 9.63
N SER A 44 13.23 3.31 9.67
CA SER A 44 14.21 2.70 10.58
C SER A 44 14.85 1.39 10.10
N ALA A 45 14.38 0.78 9.01
CA ALA A 45 14.89 -0.51 8.53
C ALA A 45 15.51 -0.41 7.13
N GLU A 46 16.38 -1.36 6.79
CA GLU A 46 17.01 -1.46 5.47
C GLU A 46 16.00 -1.81 4.36
N ILE A 47 16.19 -1.21 3.18
CA ILE A 47 15.25 -1.25 2.07
C ILE A 47 15.01 -2.67 1.55
N ASP A 48 16.05 -3.50 1.38
CA ASP A 48 15.91 -4.88 0.86
C ASP A 48 15.01 -5.73 1.77
N LYS A 49 15.19 -5.59 3.09
CA LYS A 49 14.37 -6.27 4.08
C LYS A 49 12.91 -5.83 4.03
N LEU A 50 12.68 -4.54 3.84
CA LEU A 50 11.33 -3.98 3.74
C LEU A 50 10.60 -4.47 2.49
N ALA A 51 11.28 -4.46 1.33
CA ALA A 51 10.69 -4.94 0.08
C ALA A 51 10.19 -6.40 0.20
N ARG A 52 11.01 -7.29 0.75
CA ARG A 52 10.64 -8.72 0.95
C ARG A 52 9.49 -8.94 1.93
N GLN A 53 9.30 -8.05 2.90
CA GLN A 53 8.25 -8.20 3.92
C GLN A 53 6.92 -7.58 3.50
N THR A 54 6.94 -6.61 2.58
CA THR A 54 5.77 -5.80 2.25
C THR A 54 5.18 -6.14 0.88
N LEU A 55 6.01 -6.53 -0.09
CA LEU A 55 5.52 -6.94 -1.41
C LEU A 55 5.11 -8.42 -1.37
N PRO A 56 3.94 -8.78 -1.94
CA PRO A 56 3.62 -10.18 -2.19
C PRO A 56 4.64 -10.79 -3.17
N GLY A 57 4.96 -12.07 -2.96
CA GLY A 57 5.82 -12.87 -3.84
C GLY A 57 5.10 -13.40 -5.07
#